data_AF-A0A960XIC1-F1
#
_entry.id   AF-A0A960XIC1-F1
#
_cell.length_a   1.000
_cell.length_b   1.000
_cell.length_c   1.000
_cell.angle_alpha   90.00
_cell.angle_beta   90.00
_cell.angle_gamma   90.00
#
_symmetry.space_group_name_H-M   'P 1'
#
loop_
_entity.id
_entity.type
_entity.pdbx_description
1 polymer ?
#
loop_
_entity_poly.entity_id
_entity_poly.type
_entity_poly.pdbx_seq_one_letter_code
_entity_poly.pdbx_strand_id
1 'polypeptide(L)'
;YPSRFGIEPLWSDRDTIRFQISHAGQYVVAFGNSGPRHGLVVAADPWENDKPSLDDPGVLICENSDRDFLEQNWDNKRTLYFKKGPHELGGEVVLPPNVREVYLEGGSVVYGSFHCNYDNVKLYGRGMVSGLHMKWREDHSIESPSSVSGIIVDGIAVADFVQFAVRLLGSDNAIRWTKCYGAWRFNNDGFVAWQRSTMEHSFIHADDDAIKLYDDDVAVNDIVIWMEVNGSALQLGWESLAAKNVSVRNIDIVFAEWQDTSKNPNLGVINLRLPHGRGNTMENFRFENIYVDTPVLKFIDLRMKDMGEGKGGGRHKMKNFYFKNIHVQQKRLGTENNRNAFAPWDDEWGYENFVFEDVYVNGVKITDKNAESDGMFSFGGNSREAISFR
;
A
#
# COMPACT_ATOMS: atom_id res chain seq x y z
N TYR A 1 5.33 -3.87 -16.68
CA TYR A 1 5.74 -3.90 -15.27
C TYR A 1 4.81 -4.81 -14.48
N PRO A 2 5.29 -5.45 -13.40
CA PRO A 2 6.66 -5.35 -12.90
C PRO A 2 7.67 -6.11 -13.76
N SER A 3 8.94 -5.71 -13.72
CA SER A 3 9.98 -6.21 -14.64
C SER A 3 10.42 -7.63 -14.32
N ARG A 4 10.36 -8.04 -13.05
CA ARG A 4 10.75 -9.38 -12.56
C ARG A 4 10.03 -10.55 -13.23
N PHE A 5 8.87 -10.32 -13.86
CA PHE A 5 8.14 -11.34 -14.62
C PHE A 5 8.68 -11.57 -16.04
N GLY A 6 9.64 -10.77 -16.53
CA GLY A 6 10.24 -10.95 -17.85
C GLY A 6 9.25 -10.83 -19.03
N ILE A 7 8.18 -10.06 -18.86
CA ILE A 7 7.13 -9.89 -19.87
C ILE A 7 7.62 -8.92 -20.94
N GLU A 8 8.10 -9.47 -22.06
CA GLU A 8 8.52 -8.71 -23.24
C GLU A 8 7.33 -8.43 -24.18
N PRO A 9 6.91 -7.17 -24.38
CA PRO A 9 5.83 -6.83 -25.30
C PRO A 9 6.32 -6.83 -26.76
N LEU A 10 5.58 -7.53 -27.62
CA LEU A 10 5.80 -7.59 -29.06
C LEU A 10 4.88 -6.60 -29.78
N TRP A 11 5.44 -5.74 -30.62
CA TRP A 11 4.65 -4.94 -31.57
C TRP A 11 4.12 -5.86 -32.68
N SER A 12 2.80 -6.00 -32.77
CA SER A 12 2.15 -6.83 -33.80
C SER A 12 1.77 -6.04 -35.06
N ASP A 13 1.59 -4.73 -34.91
CA ASP A 13 1.51 -3.73 -35.98
C ASP A 13 1.99 -2.37 -35.43
N ARG A 14 1.64 -1.25 -36.07
CA ARG A 14 2.06 0.10 -35.65
C ARG A 14 1.48 0.53 -34.29
N ASP A 15 0.25 0.12 -34.00
CA ASP A 15 -0.56 0.67 -32.91
C ASP A 15 -0.99 -0.42 -31.89
N THR A 16 -0.71 -1.70 -32.18
CA THR A 16 -1.06 -2.87 -31.36
C THR A 16 0.17 -3.57 -30.78
N ILE A 17 0.34 -3.49 -29.45
CA ILE A 17 1.24 -4.36 -28.68
C ILE A 17 0.55 -5.67 -28.26
N ARG A 18 1.31 -6.74 -28.13
CA ARG A 18 0.88 -8.04 -27.58
C ARG A 18 1.91 -8.53 -26.58
N PHE A 19 1.45 -9.05 -25.45
CA PHE A 19 2.27 -9.69 -24.45
C PHE A 19 1.48 -10.86 -23.83
N GLN A 20 2.18 -11.78 -23.19
CA GLN A 20 1.57 -12.91 -22.50
C GLN A 20 1.74 -12.74 -20.99
N ILE A 21 0.62 -12.79 -20.26
CA ILE A 21 0.61 -12.99 -18.81
C ILE A 21 0.48 -14.49 -18.56
N SER A 22 1.46 -15.10 -17.88
CA SER A 22 1.48 -16.54 -17.58
C SER A 22 1.02 -16.91 -16.16
N HIS A 23 0.83 -15.90 -15.30
CA HIS A 23 0.44 -16.08 -13.89
C HIS A 23 -0.60 -15.03 -13.51
N ALA A 24 -1.49 -15.37 -12.57
CA ALA A 24 -2.36 -14.39 -11.95
C ALA A 24 -1.50 -13.32 -11.23
N GLY A 25 -1.91 -12.06 -11.29
CA GLY A 25 -1.15 -10.95 -10.73
C GLY A 25 -1.63 -9.59 -11.20
N GLN A 26 -0.93 -8.54 -10.75
CA GLN A 26 -1.21 -7.15 -11.10
C GLN A 26 -0.10 -6.61 -12.00
N TYR A 27 -0.47 -5.85 -13.02
CA TYR A 27 0.46 -5.40 -14.04
C TYR A 27 0.19 -3.94 -14.45
N VAL A 28 1.25 -3.22 -14.80
CA VAL A 28 1.15 -1.89 -15.41
C VAL A 28 1.82 -1.89 -16.78
N VAL A 29 1.04 -1.46 -17.78
CA VAL A 29 1.48 -1.18 -19.14
C VAL A 29 1.65 0.33 -19.27
N ALA A 30 2.84 0.75 -19.69
CA ALA A 30 3.22 2.14 -19.85
C ALA A 30 3.86 2.35 -21.23
N PHE A 31 3.58 3.49 -21.87
CA PHE A 31 4.11 3.84 -23.18
C PHE A 31 5.03 5.07 -23.08
N GLY A 32 6.23 4.96 -23.64
CA GLY A 32 7.20 6.06 -23.73
C GLY A 32 8.19 6.14 -22.55
N ASN A 33 9.26 6.91 -22.76
CA ASN A 33 10.43 6.96 -21.86
C ASN A 33 10.24 7.91 -20.66
N SER A 34 9.16 8.69 -20.61
CA SER A 34 8.91 9.71 -19.59
C SER A 34 7.99 9.26 -18.47
N GLY A 35 7.65 7.97 -18.40
CA GLY A 35 6.60 7.46 -17.52
C GLY A 35 5.19 7.55 -18.14
N PRO A 36 4.20 6.93 -17.48
CA PRO A 36 2.87 6.68 -18.03
C PRO A 36 1.95 7.90 -17.99
N ARG A 37 2.06 8.79 -18.98
CA ARG A 37 1.06 9.87 -19.22
C ARG A 37 -0.38 9.33 -19.32
N HIS A 38 -0.52 8.10 -19.81
CA HIS A 38 -1.76 7.33 -19.82
C HIS A 38 -1.43 5.92 -19.36
N GLY A 39 -1.50 5.68 -18.05
CA GLY A 39 -1.28 4.35 -17.47
C GLY A 39 -2.42 3.38 -17.78
N LEU A 40 -2.07 2.13 -18.10
CA LEU A 40 -3.02 1.04 -18.19
C LEU A 40 -2.66 -0.01 -17.13
N VAL A 41 -3.51 -0.15 -16.11
CA VAL A 41 -3.42 -1.22 -15.12
C VAL A 41 -4.19 -2.43 -15.65
N VAL A 42 -3.60 -3.62 -15.54
CA VAL A 42 -4.20 -4.90 -15.91
C VAL A 42 -4.19 -5.80 -14.68
N ALA A 43 -5.39 -6.10 -14.16
CA ALA A 43 -5.59 -7.06 -13.08
C ALA A 43 -5.94 -8.43 -13.67
N ALA A 44 -5.03 -9.39 -13.55
CA ALA A 44 -5.24 -10.77 -13.97
C ALA A 44 -5.57 -11.62 -12.74
N ASP A 45 -6.74 -11.38 -12.14
CA ASP A 45 -7.16 -12.06 -10.91
C ASP A 45 -7.59 -13.52 -11.18
N PRO A 46 -7.48 -14.43 -10.19
CA PRO A 46 -8.08 -15.76 -10.26
C PRO A 46 -9.60 -15.72 -10.40
N TRP A 47 -10.18 -16.81 -10.92
CA TRP A 47 -11.63 -17.01 -10.98
C TRP A 47 -12.28 -16.97 -9.59
N GLU A 48 -13.46 -16.38 -9.50
CA GLU A 48 -14.34 -16.43 -8.32
C GLU A 48 -14.92 -17.86 -8.19
N ASN A 49 -14.90 -18.42 -6.98
CA ASN A 49 -15.39 -19.79 -6.71
C ASN A 49 -16.47 -19.85 -5.61
N ASP A 50 -16.84 -18.69 -5.07
CA ASP A 50 -17.58 -18.48 -3.82
C ASP A 50 -18.70 -17.44 -3.97
N LYS A 51 -19.12 -17.18 -5.21
CA LYS A 51 -20.22 -16.29 -5.56
C LYS A 51 -21.53 -16.72 -4.86
N PRO A 52 -22.26 -15.82 -4.18
CA PRO A 52 -23.52 -16.16 -3.51
C PRO A 52 -24.59 -16.65 -4.50
N SER A 53 -25.44 -17.58 -4.05
CA SER A 53 -26.64 -17.95 -4.79
C SER A 53 -27.69 -16.84 -4.70
N LEU A 54 -28.24 -16.43 -5.84
CA LEU A 54 -29.35 -15.46 -5.88
C LEU A 54 -30.68 -16.04 -5.34
N ASP A 55 -30.78 -17.37 -5.22
CA ASP A 55 -31.94 -18.06 -4.63
C ASP A 55 -31.87 -18.18 -3.09
N ASP A 56 -30.77 -17.74 -2.45
CA ASP A 56 -30.62 -17.79 -0.99
C ASP A 56 -31.50 -16.69 -0.33
N PRO A 57 -32.45 -17.04 0.56
CA PRO A 57 -33.32 -16.06 1.21
C PRO A 57 -32.56 -15.05 2.09
N GLY A 58 -31.33 -15.36 2.51
CA GLY A 58 -30.42 -14.47 3.23
C GLY A 58 -29.71 -13.43 2.36
N VAL A 59 -29.84 -13.50 1.03
CA VAL A 59 -29.28 -12.51 0.09
C VAL A 59 -30.27 -11.36 -0.13
N LEU A 60 -29.77 -10.13 -0.11
CA LEU A 60 -30.43 -8.96 -0.70
C LEU A 60 -29.84 -8.73 -2.10
N ILE A 61 -30.68 -8.82 -3.13
CA ILE A 61 -30.27 -8.50 -4.49
C ILE A 61 -30.44 -7.00 -4.70
N CYS A 62 -29.32 -6.32 -4.95
CA CYS A 62 -29.25 -4.89 -5.24
C CYS A 62 -29.09 -4.72 -6.76
N GLU A 63 -29.99 -3.98 -7.39
CA GLU A 63 -29.96 -3.60 -8.82
C GLU A 63 -30.22 -2.11 -8.95
N ASN A 64 -29.25 -1.31 -9.43
CA ASN A 64 -29.35 0.16 -9.49
C ASN A 64 -29.81 0.81 -8.16
N SER A 65 -29.40 0.23 -7.04
CA SER A 65 -29.84 0.62 -5.70
C SER A 65 -29.15 1.89 -5.19
N ASP A 66 -29.88 2.63 -4.38
CA ASP A 66 -29.37 3.69 -3.51
C ASP A 66 -29.26 3.23 -2.05
N ARG A 67 -28.91 4.16 -1.15
CA ARG A 67 -28.83 3.90 0.30
C ARG A 67 -30.19 3.56 0.90
N ASP A 68 -31.23 4.33 0.55
CA ASP A 68 -32.60 4.16 1.06
C ASP A 68 -33.12 2.74 0.78
N PHE A 69 -32.82 2.18 -0.40
CA PHE A 69 -33.11 0.79 -0.74
C PHE A 69 -32.43 -0.21 0.22
N LEU A 70 -31.15 -0.02 0.55
CA LEU A 70 -30.44 -0.91 1.47
C LEU A 70 -31.07 -0.88 2.86
N GLU A 71 -31.23 0.33 3.42
CA GLU A 71 -31.75 0.54 4.77
C GLU A 71 -33.18 -0.01 4.95
N GLN A 72 -34.00 0.01 3.90
CA GLN A 72 -35.37 -0.53 3.91
C GLN A 72 -35.44 -2.05 3.74
N ASN A 73 -34.40 -2.72 3.23
CA ASN A 73 -34.49 -4.12 2.77
C ASN A 73 -33.43 -5.07 3.34
N TRP A 74 -32.41 -4.59 4.07
CA TRP A 74 -31.35 -5.43 4.62
C TRP A 74 -31.73 -6.19 5.90
N ASP A 75 -32.95 -6.02 6.42
CA ASP A 75 -33.41 -6.73 7.62
C ASP A 75 -33.44 -8.24 7.42
N ASN A 76 -32.80 -8.98 8.33
CA ASN A 76 -32.60 -10.44 8.27
C ASN A 76 -31.74 -10.92 7.07
N LYS A 77 -31.06 -10.01 6.37
CA LYS A 77 -30.16 -10.34 5.25
C LYS A 77 -28.73 -10.51 5.76
N ARG A 78 -28.07 -11.59 5.34
CA ARG A 78 -26.67 -11.86 5.67
C ARG A 78 -25.71 -11.31 4.61
N THR A 79 -26.16 -11.28 3.36
CA THR A 79 -25.33 -10.94 2.20
C THR A 79 -25.99 -9.85 1.37
N LEU A 80 -25.30 -8.75 1.13
CA LEU A 80 -25.67 -7.75 0.12
C LEU A 80 -25.02 -8.17 -1.21
N TYR A 81 -25.81 -8.45 -2.23
CA TYR A 81 -25.33 -8.78 -3.58
C TYR A 81 -25.58 -7.57 -4.48
N PHE A 82 -24.52 -6.89 -4.91
CA PHE A 82 -24.57 -5.82 -5.90
C PHE A 82 -24.34 -6.39 -7.30
N LYS A 83 -25.40 -6.40 -8.12
CA LYS A 83 -25.33 -6.88 -9.51
C LYS A 83 -24.57 -5.90 -10.40
N LYS A 84 -24.18 -6.35 -11.59
CA LYS A 84 -23.57 -5.50 -12.61
C LYS A 84 -24.44 -4.26 -12.89
N GLY A 85 -23.86 -3.06 -12.71
CA GLY A 85 -24.54 -1.77 -12.84
C GLY A 85 -23.99 -0.72 -11.87
N PRO A 86 -24.39 0.56 -12.00
CA PRO A 86 -24.10 1.60 -11.01
C PRO A 86 -24.99 1.45 -9.76
N HIS A 87 -24.51 1.86 -8.59
CA HIS A 87 -25.27 1.93 -7.34
C HIS A 87 -24.88 3.22 -6.61
N GLU A 88 -25.86 4.07 -6.28
CA GLU A 88 -25.62 5.44 -5.80
C GLU A 88 -25.88 5.54 -4.29
N LEU A 89 -24.89 5.14 -3.49
CA LEU A 89 -25.00 5.14 -2.01
C LEU A 89 -24.61 6.49 -1.39
N GLY A 90 -23.94 7.36 -2.17
CA GLY A 90 -23.71 8.78 -1.89
C GLY A 90 -22.66 9.10 -0.81
N GLY A 91 -22.11 8.09 -0.14
CA GLY A 91 -21.14 8.24 0.97
C GLY A 91 -21.16 7.03 1.89
N GLU A 92 -20.92 7.25 3.19
CA GLU A 92 -20.80 6.23 4.24
C GLU A 92 -22.01 5.28 4.32
N VAL A 93 -21.78 3.97 4.20
CA VAL A 93 -22.75 2.92 4.55
C VAL A 93 -22.21 2.07 5.69
N VAL A 94 -22.75 2.27 6.89
CA VAL A 94 -22.48 1.44 8.07
C VAL A 94 -23.25 0.13 7.95
N LEU A 95 -22.55 -0.99 7.91
CA LEU A 95 -23.19 -2.31 7.77
C LEU A 95 -23.87 -2.74 9.09
N PRO A 96 -25.12 -3.25 9.06
CA PRO A 96 -25.85 -3.69 10.26
C PRO A 96 -25.34 -5.06 10.74
N PRO A 97 -25.60 -5.45 12.01
CA PRO A 97 -25.00 -6.64 12.63
C PRO A 97 -25.35 -7.97 11.96
N ASN A 98 -26.45 -8.04 11.20
CA ASN A 98 -26.84 -9.24 10.45
C ASN A 98 -26.08 -9.38 9.13
N VAL A 99 -25.65 -8.28 8.50
CA VAL A 99 -24.87 -8.32 7.26
C VAL A 99 -23.42 -8.71 7.59
N ARG A 100 -22.95 -9.79 6.98
CA ARG A 100 -21.56 -10.28 7.10
C ARG A 100 -20.85 -10.41 5.77
N GLU A 101 -21.57 -10.21 4.67
CA GLU A 101 -21.02 -10.30 3.33
C GLU A 101 -21.53 -9.17 2.43
N VAL A 102 -20.62 -8.58 1.67
CA VAL A 102 -20.93 -7.66 0.57
C VAL A 102 -20.25 -8.22 -0.67
N TYR A 103 -21.06 -8.71 -1.61
CA TYR A 103 -20.60 -9.24 -2.88
C TYR A 103 -20.79 -8.21 -4.00
N LEU A 104 -19.70 -7.82 -4.67
CA LEU A 104 -19.71 -6.92 -5.83
C LEU A 104 -19.45 -7.72 -7.11
N GLU A 105 -20.51 -7.96 -7.89
CA GLU A 105 -20.41 -8.68 -9.16
C GLU A 105 -19.48 -7.97 -10.17
N GLY A 106 -18.79 -8.74 -11.01
CA GLY A 106 -17.95 -8.20 -12.09
C GLY A 106 -18.69 -7.17 -12.96
N GLY A 107 -18.23 -5.91 -12.88
CA GLY A 107 -18.84 -4.77 -13.57
C GLY A 107 -19.94 -4.03 -12.79
N SER A 108 -20.13 -4.30 -11.49
CA SER A 108 -20.81 -3.37 -10.59
C SER A 108 -19.90 -2.20 -10.21
N VAL A 109 -20.50 -1.03 -9.97
CA VAL A 109 -19.82 0.17 -9.48
C VAL A 109 -20.67 0.78 -8.39
N VAL A 110 -20.17 0.77 -7.15
CA VAL A 110 -20.81 1.33 -5.97
C VAL A 110 -20.19 2.69 -5.67
N TYR A 111 -20.95 3.76 -5.85
CA TYR A 111 -20.53 5.12 -5.50
C TYR A 111 -20.82 5.41 -4.03
N GLY A 112 -19.79 5.40 -3.19
CA GLY A 112 -19.88 5.51 -1.74
C GLY A 112 -18.77 4.75 -1.02
N SER A 113 -19.04 4.33 0.21
CA SER A 113 -18.08 3.69 1.11
C SER A 113 -18.76 2.69 2.05
N PHE A 114 -17.99 1.76 2.62
CA PHE A 114 -18.48 0.73 3.54
C PHE A 114 -17.74 0.72 4.89
N HIS A 115 -18.51 0.76 5.98
CA HIS A 115 -18.01 0.70 7.35
C HIS A 115 -18.38 -0.61 8.03
N CYS A 116 -17.36 -1.37 8.41
CA CYS A 116 -17.45 -2.75 8.88
C CYS A 116 -17.41 -2.80 10.42
N ASN A 117 -18.49 -2.40 11.08
CA ASN A 117 -18.55 -2.24 12.54
C ASN A 117 -18.78 -3.55 13.32
N TYR A 118 -18.59 -4.71 12.68
CA TYR A 118 -18.76 -6.04 13.30
C TYR A 118 -17.70 -7.04 12.79
N ASP A 119 -17.36 -8.04 13.60
CA ASP A 119 -16.36 -9.06 13.23
C ASP A 119 -16.75 -9.90 12.01
N ASN A 120 -15.75 -10.50 11.37
CA ASN A 120 -15.92 -11.52 10.31
C ASN A 120 -16.81 -11.03 9.14
N VAL A 121 -16.65 -9.76 8.75
CA VAL A 121 -17.30 -9.18 7.57
C VAL A 121 -16.38 -9.35 6.35
N LYS A 122 -16.96 -9.80 5.22
CA LYS A 122 -16.24 -10.02 3.97
C LYS A 122 -16.82 -9.15 2.84
N LEU A 123 -15.99 -8.28 2.26
CA LEU A 123 -16.28 -7.52 1.05
C LEU A 123 -15.51 -8.16 -0.11
N TYR A 124 -16.21 -8.68 -1.12
CA TYR A 124 -15.57 -9.52 -2.13
C TYR A 124 -16.26 -9.51 -3.49
N GLY A 125 -15.53 -9.95 -4.51
CA GLY A 125 -16.04 -10.07 -5.88
C GLY A 125 -15.08 -9.44 -6.88
N ARG A 126 -15.60 -8.93 -8.00
CA ARG A 126 -14.81 -8.25 -9.06
C ARG A 126 -15.43 -6.94 -9.52
N GLY A 127 -16.37 -6.40 -8.74
CA GLY A 127 -16.92 -5.05 -8.90
C GLY A 127 -16.05 -3.99 -8.21
N MET A 128 -16.57 -2.76 -8.19
CA MET A 128 -15.82 -1.56 -7.80
C MET A 128 -16.54 -0.76 -6.70
N VAL A 129 -15.79 -0.21 -5.77
CA VAL A 129 -16.20 0.89 -4.88
C VAL A 129 -15.54 2.18 -5.40
N SER A 130 -16.30 3.24 -5.62
CA SER A 130 -15.80 4.51 -6.16
C SER A 130 -16.13 5.70 -5.26
N GLY A 131 -15.12 6.51 -4.98
CA GLY A 131 -15.25 7.78 -4.25
C GLY A 131 -15.61 8.98 -5.14
N LEU A 132 -15.89 8.78 -6.43
CA LEU A 132 -16.06 9.85 -7.43
C LEU A 132 -17.07 10.94 -7.01
N HIS A 133 -18.16 10.56 -6.33
CA HIS A 133 -19.23 11.47 -5.89
C HIS A 133 -19.00 12.07 -4.47
N MET A 134 -17.93 11.67 -3.77
CA MET A 134 -17.57 12.16 -2.44
C MET A 134 -16.63 13.38 -2.48
N LYS A 135 -16.72 14.24 -1.47
CA LYS A 135 -15.80 15.38 -1.25
C LYS A 135 -14.47 14.87 -0.72
N TRP A 136 -13.42 15.66 -0.89
CA TRP A 136 -12.10 15.34 -0.35
C TRP A 136 -12.14 15.17 1.18
N ARG A 137 -11.65 14.02 1.67
CA ARG A 137 -11.71 13.60 3.07
C ARG A 137 -13.13 13.55 3.67
N GLU A 138 -14.15 13.26 2.85
CA GLU A 138 -15.50 12.98 3.37
C GLU A 138 -15.57 11.62 4.07
N ASP A 139 -14.94 10.59 3.50
CA ASP A 139 -14.85 9.25 4.07
C ASP A 139 -13.66 8.45 3.50
N HIS A 140 -13.38 7.29 4.08
CA HIS A 140 -12.53 6.23 3.52
C HIS A 140 -13.39 5.27 2.68
N SER A 141 -12.86 4.61 1.66
CA SER A 141 -13.69 3.75 0.80
C SER A 141 -14.14 2.45 1.48
N ILE A 142 -13.26 1.80 2.25
CA ILE A 142 -13.60 0.64 3.10
C ILE A 142 -12.89 0.81 4.44
N GLU A 143 -13.64 0.86 5.55
CA GLU A 143 -13.10 1.03 6.90
C GLU A 143 -13.61 -0.04 7.88
N SER A 144 -12.78 -0.38 8.88
CA SER A 144 -13.23 -1.03 10.11
C SER A 144 -12.60 -0.35 11.34
N PRO A 145 -13.33 -0.21 12.47
CA PRO A 145 -12.77 0.29 13.72
C PRO A 145 -11.82 -0.72 14.36
N SER A 146 -11.08 -0.31 15.39
CA SER A 146 -10.14 -1.18 16.11
C SER A 146 -10.78 -2.12 17.13
N SER A 147 -12.11 -2.10 17.24
CA SER A 147 -12.91 -2.93 18.14
C SER A 147 -13.42 -4.22 17.49
N VAL A 148 -13.03 -4.50 16.24
CA VAL A 148 -13.47 -5.67 15.47
C VAL A 148 -12.29 -6.45 14.90
N SER A 149 -12.57 -7.60 14.31
CA SER A 149 -11.58 -8.54 13.80
C SER A 149 -12.07 -9.34 12.60
N GLY A 150 -11.14 -9.95 11.84
CA GLY A 150 -11.49 -10.87 10.76
C GLY A 150 -12.12 -10.21 9.53
N ILE A 151 -11.83 -8.94 9.26
CA ILE A 151 -12.36 -8.25 8.08
C ILE A 151 -11.59 -8.69 6.84
N ILE A 152 -12.31 -9.09 5.79
CA ILE A 152 -11.72 -9.58 4.54
C ILE A 152 -12.15 -8.68 3.38
N VAL A 153 -11.19 -8.16 2.62
CA VAL A 153 -11.41 -7.43 1.36
C VAL A 153 -10.72 -8.21 0.22
N ASP A 154 -11.51 -8.80 -0.67
CA ASP A 154 -11.05 -9.82 -1.63
C ASP A 154 -11.50 -9.53 -3.07
N GLY A 155 -10.56 -9.13 -3.94
CA GLY A 155 -10.82 -8.95 -5.37
C GLY A 155 -11.44 -7.61 -5.78
N ILE A 156 -11.81 -6.76 -4.80
CA ILE A 156 -12.46 -5.47 -5.04
C ILE A 156 -11.52 -4.48 -5.74
N ALA A 157 -12.08 -3.65 -6.62
CA ALA A 157 -11.42 -2.45 -7.10
C ALA A 157 -11.92 -1.21 -6.32
N VAL A 158 -11.00 -0.35 -5.88
CA VAL A 158 -11.29 0.92 -5.21
C VAL A 158 -10.82 2.06 -6.11
N ALA A 159 -11.73 2.92 -6.54
CA ALA A 159 -11.49 3.95 -7.54
C ALA A 159 -11.80 5.35 -6.99
N ASP A 160 -11.08 6.37 -7.46
CA ASP A 160 -11.40 7.80 -7.24
C ASP A 160 -11.61 8.14 -5.75
N PHE A 161 -10.94 7.40 -4.88
CA PHE A 161 -11.16 7.41 -3.45
C PHE A 161 -10.70 8.75 -2.86
N VAL A 162 -11.34 9.21 -1.78
CA VAL A 162 -11.21 10.61 -1.34
C VAL A 162 -10.37 10.80 -0.08
N GLN A 163 -9.97 9.67 0.53
CA GLN A 163 -8.98 9.61 1.60
C GLN A 163 -8.26 8.24 1.55
N PHE A 164 -8.46 7.33 2.50
CA PHE A 164 -7.88 5.97 2.46
C PHE A 164 -8.66 5.05 1.50
N ALA A 165 -7.96 4.21 0.75
CA ALA A 165 -8.60 3.19 -0.08
C ALA A 165 -9.16 2.03 0.78
N VAL A 166 -8.33 1.46 1.67
CA VAL A 166 -8.77 0.41 2.60
C VAL A 166 -8.09 0.61 3.95
N ARG A 167 -8.87 0.76 5.03
CA ARG A 167 -8.37 1.04 6.38
C ARG A 167 -8.99 0.11 7.42
N LEU A 168 -8.34 -1.03 7.66
CA LEU A 168 -8.80 -2.05 8.61
C LEU A 168 -8.00 -1.94 9.91
N LEU A 169 -8.61 -1.30 10.91
CA LEU A 169 -7.98 -1.07 12.22
C LEU A 169 -8.18 -2.26 13.19
N GLY A 170 -8.95 -3.26 12.78
CA GLY A 170 -9.15 -4.48 13.55
C GLY A 170 -7.90 -5.36 13.61
N SER A 171 -8.02 -6.55 14.18
CA SER A 171 -6.99 -7.59 14.06
C SER A 171 -7.43 -8.79 13.22
N ASP A 172 -6.49 -9.63 12.79
CA ASP A 172 -6.75 -10.84 11.98
C ASP A 172 -7.41 -10.55 10.61
N ASN A 173 -7.13 -9.40 9.99
CA ASN A 173 -7.73 -9.01 8.71
C ASN A 173 -6.98 -9.57 7.49
N ALA A 174 -7.63 -9.56 6.32
CA ALA A 174 -7.00 -9.90 5.05
C ALA A 174 -7.42 -8.94 3.93
N ILE A 175 -6.46 -8.32 3.26
CA ILE A 175 -6.66 -7.59 2.00
C ILE A 175 -5.97 -8.40 0.90
N ARG A 176 -6.70 -8.91 -0.09
CA ARG A 176 -6.10 -9.73 -1.16
C ARG A 176 -6.75 -9.54 -2.52
N TRP A 177 -5.97 -9.64 -3.59
CA TRP A 177 -6.44 -9.36 -4.96
C TRP A 177 -7.14 -8.01 -5.11
N THR A 178 -6.87 -7.06 -4.22
CA THR A 178 -7.55 -5.76 -4.16
C THR A 178 -6.74 -4.77 -4.97
N LYS A 179 -7.40 -3.86 -5.68
CA LYS A 179 -6.72 -2.81 -6.46
C LYS A 179 -7.21 -1.47 -5.96
N CYS A 180 -6.34 -0.49 -5.73
CA CYS A 180 -6.76 0.91 -5.67
C CYS A 180 -6.11 1.75 -6.78
N TYR A 181 -6.88 2.65 -7.37
CA TYR A 181 -6.45 3.55 -8.43
C TYR A 181 -7.29 4.84 -8.46
N GLY A 182 -6.83 5.82 -9.23
CA GLY A 182 -7.44 7.15 -9.25
C GLY A 182 -7.05 8.01 -8.05
N ALA A 183 -5.87 7.76 -7.48
CA ALA A 183 -5.32 8.42 -6.30
C ALA A 183 -4.79 9.85 -6.60
N TRP A 184 -5.63 10.70 -7.17
CA TRP A 184 -5.25 12.02 -7.70
C TRP A 184 -5.27 13.16 -6.66
N ARG A 185 -5.46 12.86 -5.37
CA ARG A 185 -5.57 13.84 -4.28
C ARG A 185 -4.59 13.49 -3.16
N PHE A 186 -3.99 14.49 -2.53
CA PHE A 186 -3.22 14.27 -1.30
C PHE A 186 -4.07 13.58 -0.22
N ASN A 187 -3.41 12.73 0.56
CA ASN A 187 -4.03 11.78 1.49
C ASN A 187 -4.89 10.73 0.79
N ASN A 188 -4.53 10.38 -0.45
CA ASN A 188 -4.89 9.11 -1.07
C ASN A 188 -3.94 8.00 -0.63
N ASP A 189 -4.03 7.70 0.65
CA ASP A 189 -3.38 6.58 1.34
C ASP A 189 -3.91 5.23 0.81
N GLY A 190 -3.02 4.26 0.65
CA GLY A 190 -3.37 2.93 0.13
C GLY A 190 -4.05 2.04 1.17
N PHE A 191 -3.31 1.06 1.68
CA PHE A 191 -3.84 0.02 2.58
C PHE A 191 -3.29 0.14 4.01
N VAL A 192 -4.19 -0.06 4.96
CA VAL A 192 -3.89 -0.27 6.37
C VAL A 192 -4.58 -1.56 6.81
N ALA A 193 -3.82 -2.47 7.40
CA ALA A 193 -4.34 -3.61 8.14
C ALA A 193 -3.47 -3.80 9.39
N TRP A 194 -4.09 -3.75 10.57
CA TRP A 194 -3.42 -3.78 11.87
C TRP A 194 -3.12 -5.22 12.34
N GLN A 195 -2.98 -5.46 13.64
CA GLN A 195 -2.36 -6.66 14.22
C GLN A 195 -2.76 -8.01 13.58
N ARG A 196 -1.79 -8.89 13.34
CA ARG A 196 -1.97 -10.24 12.72
C ARG A 196 -2.64 -10.24 11.34
N SER A 197 -2.60 -9.13 10.60
CA SER A 197 -3.26 -9.03 9.30
C SER A 197 -2.35 -9.35 8.11
N THR A 198 -2.97 -9.68 6.97
CA THR A 198 -2.30 -9.97 5.69
C THR A 198 -2.71 -8.99 4.59
N MET A 199 -1.75 -8.62 3.74
CA MET A 199 -1.97 -7.79 2.55
C MET A 199 -1.26 -8.43 1.35
N GLU A 200 -2.00 -9.03 0.40
CA GLU A 200 -1.41 -9.87 -0.66
C GLU A 200 -1.95 -9.66 -2.09
N HIS A 201 -1.15 -9.97 -3.12
CA HIS A 201 -1.56 -10.09 -4.54
C HIS A 201 -2.28 -8.86 -5.15
N SER A 202 -1.92 -7.67 -4.70
CA SER A 202 -2.73 -6.45 -4.85
C SER A 202 -1.99 -5.32 -5.58
N PHE A 203 -2.75 -4.34 -6.06
CA PHE A 203 -2.23 -3.13 -6.73
C PHE A 203 -2.57 -1.90 -5.91
N ILE A 204 -1.59 -1.01 -5.72
CA ILE A 204 -1.77 0.25 -5.02
C ILE A 204 -1.26 1.39 -5.90
N HIS A 205 -2.14 2.31 -6.27
CA HIS A 205 -1.79 3.66 -6.73
C HIS A 205 -2.14 4.64 -5.61
N ALA A 206 -1.19 5.49 -5.21
CA ALA A 206 -1.30 6.35 -4.04
C ALA A 206 -0.58 7.71 -4.20
N ASP A 207 -1.17 8.77 -3.65
CA ASP A 207 -0.56 10.11 -3.48
C ASP A 207 -0.49 10.50 -1.98
N ASP A 208 -0.29 9.46 -1.16
CA ASP A 208 0.20 9.51 0.21
C ASP A 208 0.77 8.12 0.54
N ASP A 209 0.96 7.77 1.81
CA ASP A 209 1.53 6.49 2.21
C ASP A 209 0.73 5.27 1.69
N ALA A 210 1.37 4.43 0.86
CA ALA A 210 0.71 3.30 0.19
C ALA A 210 0.46 2.10 1.12
N ILE A 211 1.40 1.77 2.02
CA ILE A 211 1.23 0.71 3.02
C ILE A 211 1.76 1.20 4.37
N LYS A 212 0.97 0.99 5.42
CA LYS A 212 1.25 1.44 6.79
C LYS A 212 1.60 0.27 7.71
N LEU A 213 2.90 0.13 8.02
CA LEU A 213 3.48 -0.99 8.78
C LEU A 213 3.52 -0.69 10.29
N TYR A 214 2.35 -0.44 10.89
CA TYR A 214 2.23 0.20 12.20
C TYR A 214 1.93 -0.75 13.37
N ASP A 215 1.70 -2.03 13.11
CA ASP A 215 1.23 -2.98 14.14
C ASP A 215 1.94 -4.33 14.05
N ASP A 216 1.76 -5.16 15.08
CA ASP A 216 2.46 -6.44 15.26
C ASP A 216 1.97 -7.53 14.31
N ASP A 217 2.89 -8.42 13.93
CA ASP A 217 2.63 -9.66 13.18
C ASP A 217 1.95 -9.43 11.80
N VAL A 218 2.19 -8.27 11.18
CA VAL A 218 1.68 -7.92 9.84
C VAL A 218 2.53 -8.55 8.74
N ALA A 219 1.87 -9.16 7.74
CA ALA A 219 2.52 -9.74 6.56
C ALA A 219 2.03 -9.09 5.25
N VAL A 220 2.98 -8.65 4.42
CA VAL A 220 2.75 -8.02 3.12
C VAL A 220 3.47 -8.82 2.04
N ASN A 221 2.77 -9.20 0.96
CA ASN A 221 3.34 -10.07 -0.07
C ASN A 221 2.78 -9.83 -1.48
N ASP A 222 3.65 -9.75 -2.49
CA ASP A 222 3.23 -9.71 -3.90
C ASP A 222 2.33 -8.49 -4.19
N ILE A 223 2.86 -7.29 -3.91
CA ILE A 223 2.17 -6.01 -4.12
C ILE A 223 2.90 -5.19 -5.18
N VAL A 224 2.12 -4.67 -6.13
CA VAL A 224 2.60 -3.73 -7.15
C VAL A 224 2.16 -2.32 -6.77
N ILE A 225 3.12 -1.39 -6.64
CA ILE A 225 2.89 -0.04 -6.14
C ILE A 225 3.30 1.02 -7.18
N TRP A 226 2.40 1.94 -7.46
CA TRP A 226 2.63 3.19 -8.19
C TRP A 226 2.45 4.35 -7.21
N MET A 227 3.52 5.09 -6.93
CA MET A 227 3.48 6.30 -6.12
C MET A 227 3.37 7.55 -7.01
N GLU A 228 2.55 8.50 -6.60
CA GLU A 228 2.55 9.85 -7.16
C GLU A 228 3.65 10.71 -6.48
N VAL A 229 3.37 11.96 -6.12
CA VAL A 229 4.38 12.93 -5.70
C VAL A 229 4.55 13.02 -4.17
N ASN A 230 3.57 12.53 -3.41
CA ASN A 230 3.53 12.57 -1.94
C ASN A 230 3.50 11.17 -1.31
N GLY A 231 3.97 11.07 -0.07
CA GLY A 231 3.95 9.84 0.72
C GLY A 231 5.09 8.86 0.41
N SER A 232 5.08 7.74 1.12
CA SER A 232 6.05 6.65 0.98
C SER A 232 5.38 5.33 0.58
N ALA A 233 6.12 4.44 -0.09
CA ALA A 233 5.55 3.15 -0.47
C ALA A 233 5.30 2.24 0.76
N LEU A 234 6.23 2.28 1.71
CA LEU A 234 6.20 1.55 2.98
C LEU A 234 6.51 2.53 4.12
N GLN A 235 5.46 2.97 4.84
CA GLN A 235 5.57 3.89 5.96
C GLN A 235 5.70 3.15 7.30
N LEU A 236 6.62 3.61 8.14
CA LEU A 236 6.85 3.12 9.51
C LEU A 236 6.51 4.17 10.59
N GLY A 237 6.13 5.39 10.20
CA GLY A 237 5.83 6.53 11.08
C GLY A 237 4.34 6.83 11.29
N TRP A 238 4.02 8.00 11.83
CA TRP A 238 2.68 8.63 11.86
C TRP A 238 1.43 7.72 12.12
N GLU A 239 1.26 6.99 13.22
CA GLU A 239 2.22 6.29 14.10
C GLU A 239 1.54 5.07 14.76
N SER A 240 2.23 3.92 14.84
CA SER A 240 2.47 3.27 16.14
C SER A 240 3.91 2.73 16.12
N LEU A 241 4.72 3.32 17.00
CA LEU A 241 6.19 3.18 17.00
C LEU A 241 6.68 1.95 17.78
N ALA A 242 5.85 0.92 17.92
CA ALA A 242 6.10 -0.26 18.75
C ALA A 242 5.96 -1.59 18.01
N ALA A 243 5.63 -1.55 16.71
CA ALA A 243 5.34 -2.70 15.86
C ALA A 243 6.45 -3.76 15.85
N LYS A 244 6.06 -5.03 15.76
CA LYS A 244 6.94 -6.20 15.84
C LYS A 244 6.65 -7.24 14.78
N ASN A 245 7.68 -8.03 14.42
CA ASN A 245 7.55 -9.23 13.59
C ASN A 245 6.93 -8.97 12.20
N VAL A 246 7.18 -7.80 11.62
CA VAL A 246 6.62 -7.41 10.32
C VAL A 246 7.40 -8.07 9.19
N SER A 247 6.69 -8.67 8.24
CA SER A 247 7.28 -9.26 7.03
C SER A 247 6.74 -8.61 5.76
N VAL A 248 7.64 -8.19 4.88
CA VAL A 248 7.35 -7.52 3.61
C VAL A 248 8.15 -8.23 2.53
N ARG A 249 7.46 -8.89 1.59
CA ARG A 249 8.09 -9.73 0.57
C ARG A 249 7.52 -9.50 -0.83
N ASN A 250 8.35 -9.62 -1.87
CA ASN A 250 7.93 -9.55 -3.27
C ASN A 250 7.16 -8.24 -3.59
N ILE A 251 7.80 -7.09 -3.38
CA ILE A 251 7.18 -5.77 -3.62
C ILE A 251 7.78 -5.15 -4.86
N ASP A 252 6.94 -4.69 -5.78
CA ASP A 252 7.37 -4.02 -7.01
C ASP A 252 6.92 -2.55 -7.00
N ILE A 253 7.87 -1.63 -6.87
CA ILE A 253 7.63 -0.20 -7.05
C ILE A 253 7.82 0.13 -8.52
N VAL A 254 6.72 0.26 -9.24
CA VAL A 254 6.75 0.41 -10.71
C VAL A 254 6.94 1.86 -11.16
N PHE A 255 6.39 2.81 -10.40
CA PHE A 255 6.56 4.26 -10.62
C PHE A 255 6.61 5.00 -9.29
N ALA A 256 7.37 6.10 -9.23
CA ALA A 256 7.28 7.10 -8.16
C ALA A 256 7.59 8.50 -8.69
N GLU A 257 6.64 9.44 -8.57
CA GLU A 257 6.78 10.81 -9.09
C GLU A 257 7.47 11.79 -8.12
N TRP A 258 8.02 11.28 -7.00
CA TRP A 258 8.74 12.07 -6.00
C TRP A 258 9.76 13.05 -6.59
N GLN A 259 9.59 14.31 -6.22
CA GLN A 259 10.43 15.43 -6.63
C GLN A 259 11.43 15.79 -5.53
N ASP A 260 12.61 16.24 -5.94
CA ASP A 260 13.63 16.69 -4.99
C ASP A 260 13.30 18.09 -4.46
N THR A 261 12.45 18.14 -3.44
CA THR A 261 12.13 19.36 -2.72
C THR A 261 12.52 19.20 -1.25
N SER A 262 13.19 20.19 -0.69
CA SER A 262 13.59 20.20 0.73
C SER A 262 12.41 20.31 1.72
N LYS A 263 11.17 20.45 1.21
CA LYS A 263 9.97 20.73 1.99
C LYS A 263 9.16 19.49 2.36
N ASN A 264 9.26 18.38 1.62
CA ASN A 264 8.58 17.13 1.97
C ASN A 264 9.58 16.01 2.31
N PRO A 265 9.82 15.75 3.61
CA PRO A 265 10.62 14.60 4.05
C PRO A 265 9.85 13.27 4.08
N ASN A 266 8.54 13.22 3.79
CA ASN A 266 7.80 11.97 3.63
C ASN A 266 7.83 11.47 2.18
N LEU A 267 8.99 10.97 1.76
CA LEU A 267 9.26 10.45 0.42
C LEU A 267 10.23 9.26 0.51
N GLY A 268 10.12 8.29 -0.40
CA GLY A 268 10.99 7.12 -0.47
C GLY A 268 10.24 5.80 -0.39
N VAL A 269 10.89 4.71 -0.83
CA VAL A 269 10.27 3.38 -0.82
C VAL A 269 10.01 2.92 0.61
N ILE A 270 10.97 3.14 1.52
CA ILE A 270 10.83 2.86 2.95
C ILE A 270 11.09 4.16 3.72
N ASN A 271 10.11 4.67 4.47
CA ASN A 271 10.22 5.93 5.19
C ASN A 271 9.81 5.80 6.66
N LEU A 272 10.43 6.58 7.53
CA LEU A 272 10.01 6.79 8.92
C LEU A 272 9.71 8.26 9.18
N ARG A 273 8.48 8.55 9.59
CA ARG A 273 8.04 9.87 10.04
C ARG A 273 7.71 9.90 11.53
N LEU A 274 8.51 10.62 12.31
CA LEU A 274 8.30 10.81 13.76
C LEU A 274 7.72 12.19 14.06
N PRO A 275 6.43 12.34 14.44
CA PRO A 275 5.87 13.62 14.83
C PRO A 275 6.18 13.91 16.30
N HIS A 276 6.09 12.87 17.14
CA HIS A 276 6.34 12.86 18.58
C HIS A 276 7.02 11.53 18.95
N GLY A 277 8.35 11.43 18.90
CA GLY A 277 9.04 10.20 19.29
C GLY A 277 8.90 9.91 20.79
N ARG A 278 8.23 8.80 21.15
CA ARG A 278 7.82 8.47 22.53
C ARG A 278 8.83 7.62 23.32
N GLY A 279 9.93 7.19 22.72
CA GLY A 279 10.85 6.21 23.30
C GLY A 279 10.42 4.74 23.10
N ASN A 280 9.49 4.47 22.18
CA ASN A 280 9.08 3.10 21.83
C ASN A 280 10.15 2.40 20.98
N THR A 281 10.07 1.06 20.90
CA THR A 281 10.97 0.21 20.11
C THR A 281 10.17 -0.57 19.05
N MET A 282 10.52 -0.42 17.78
CA MET A 282 10.13 -1.35 16.70
C MET A 282 11.17 -2.46 16.59
N GLU A 283 10.74 -3.71 16.37
CA GLU A 283 11.69 -4.83 16.26
C GLU A 283 11.28 -5.96 15.31
N ASN A 284 12.26 -6.66 14.75
CA ASN A 284 12.10 -7.85 13.91
C ASN A 284 11.36 -7.58 12.58
N PHE A 285 11.89 -6.67 11.76
CA PHE A 285 11.35 -6.38 10.42
C PHE A 285 12.14 -7.11 9.34
N ARG A 286 11.43 -7.67 8.35
CA ARG A 286 12.03 -8.34 7.19
C ARG A 286 11.49 -7.74 5.89
N PHE A 287 12.40 -7.27 5.03
CA PHE A 287 12.13 -6.72 3.71
C PHE A 287 12.88 -7.57 2.67
N GLU A 288 12.18 -8.39 1.91
CA GLU A 288 12.79 -9.41 1.04
C GLU A 288 12.23 -9.32 -0.39
N ASN A 289 13.07 -9.41 -1.42
CA ASN A 289 12.65 -9.35 -2.83
C ASN A 289 11.88 -8.05 -3.17
N ILE A 290 12.52 -6.89 -3.00
CA ILE A 290 11.93 -5.59 -3.37
C ILE A 290 12.57 -5.08 -4.65
N TYR A 291 11.77 -4.77 -5.67
CA TYR A 291 12.20 -4.32 -6.98
C TYR A 291 11.67 -2.91 -7.24
N VAL A 292 12.55 -1.97 -7.59
CA VAL A 292 12.20 -0.60 -7.95
C VAL A 292 12.50 -0.43 -9.43
N ASP A 293 11.47 -0.59 -10.24
CA ASP A 293 11.56 -0.79 -11.69
C ASP A 293 11.84 0.47 -12.50
N THR A 294 11.64 1.65 -11.90
CA THR A 294 11.96 2.94 -12.51
C THR A 294 12.72 3.85 -11.55
N PRO A 295 13.53 4.82 -12.02
CA PRO A 295 14.38 5.60 -11.14
C PRO A 295 13.60 6.49 -10.16
N VAL A 296 13.67 6.18 -8.86
CA VAL A 296 13.02 6.96 -7.79
C VAL A 296 13.96 8.00 -7.17
N LEU A 297 13.41 8.91 -6.35
CA LEU A 297 14.20 9.90 -5.61
C LEU A 297 15.15 9.27 -4.59
N LYS A 298 14.67 8.29 -3.81
CA LYS A 298 15.44 7.59 -2.78
C LYS A 298 14.81 6.23 -2.47
N PHE A 299 15.63 5.26 -2.05
CA PHE A 299 15.16 3.97 -1.54
C PHE A 299 14.65 4.09 -0.11
N ILE A 300 15.47 4.59 0.82
CA ILE A 300 15.19 4.49 2.25
C ILE A 300 15.54 5.78 3.00
N ASP A 301 14.65 6.21 3.89
CA ASP A 301 14.80 7.45 4.67
C ASP A 301 14.24 7.25 6.08
N LEU A 302 15.12 6.81 6.98
CA LEU A 302 14.81 6.51 8.36
C LEU A 302 15.44 7.56 9.27
N ARG A 303 14.94 8.80 9.24
CA ARG A 303 15.45 9.90 10.09
C ARG A 303 14.58 10.09 11.33
N MET A 304 15.17 9.92 12.52
CA MET A 304 14.49 10.15 13.81
C MET A 304 14.42 11.63 14.20
N LYS A 305 15.22 12.48 13.55
CA LYS A 305 15.14 13.94 13.62
C LYS A 305 14.32 14.44 12.43
N ASP A 306 13.13 14.97 12.71
CA ASP A 306 12.32 15.59 11.68
C ASP A 306 12.82 17.01 11.41
N MET A 307 12.84 17.41 10.13
CA MET A 307 13.39 18.68 9.67
C MET A 307 12.31 19.64 9.16
N GLY A 308 11.03 19.30 9.33
CA GLY A 308 9.89 20.14 8.96
C GLY A 308 9.53 21.18 10.03
N GLU A 309 8.99 22.32 9.60
CA GLU A 309 8.50 23.34 10.53
C GLU A 309 7.47 22.77 11.52
N GLY A 310 7.69 23.03 12.82
CA GLY A 310 6.82 22.57 13.90
C GLY A 310 6.91 21.08 14.25
N LYS A 311 7.83 20.30 13.64
CA LYS A 311 8.01 18.86 13.93
C LYS A 311 9.38 18.61 14.55
N GLY A 312 9.40 18.00 15.74
CA GLY A 312 10.62 17.85 16.53
C GLY A 312 11.38 16.53 16.33
N GLY A 313 10.84 15.58 15.56
CA GLY A 313 11.30 14.20 15.58
C GLY A 313 11.04 13.53 16.94
N GLY A 314 11.92 12.63 17.34
CA GLY A 314 12.04 12.24 18.75
C GLY A 314 12.71 10.88 18.97
N ARG A 315 12.74 10.49 20.25
CA ARG A 315 13.34 9.24 20.72
C ARG A 315 12.60 8.02 20.17
N HIS A 316 13.33 7.12 19.54
CA HIS A 316 12.82 5.85 19.03
C HIS A 316 13.97 4.83 18.94
N LYS A 317 13.66 3.54 18.97
CA LYS A 317 14.61 2.43 18.76
C LYS A 317 14.08 1.54 17.64
N MET A 318 14.96 1.13 16.74
CA MET A 318 14.66 0.17 15.68
C MET A 318 15.65 -0.99 15.78
N LYS A 319 15.16 -2.22 15.95
CA LYS A 319 16.02 -3.40 16.20
C LYS A 319 15.75 -4.54 15.21
N ASN A 320 16.80 -5.26 14.81
CA ASN A 320 16.69 -6.47 13.97
C ASN A 320 15.94 -6.20 12.65
N PHE A 321 16.49 -5.32 11.82
CA PHE A 321 15.94 -5.03 10.49
C PHE A 321 16.77 -5.74 9.43
N TYR A 322 16.13 -6.63 8.67
CA TYR A 322 16.77 -7.43 7.63
C TYR A 322 16.24 -7.04 6.25
N PHE A 323 17.16 -6.71 5.35
CA PHE A 323 16.88 -6.31 3.97
C PHE A 323 17.60 -7.29 3.04
N LYS A 324 16.86 -8.06 2.23
CA LYS A 324 17.42 -9.12 1.38
C LYS A 324 16.97 -9.01 -0.07
N ASN A 325 17.89 -9.17 -1.02
CA ASN A 325 17.58 -9.22 -2.46
C ASN A 325 16.74 -8.01 -2.90
N ILE A 326 17.32 -6.80 -2.76
CA ILE A 326 16.63 -5.55 -3.10
C ILE A 326 17.33 -4.90 -4.30
N HIS A 327 16.56 -4.55 -5.32
CA HIS A 327 17.06 -3.96 -6.56
C HIS A 327 16.45 -2.57 -6.74
N VAL A 328 17.27 -1.53 -6.60
CA VAL A 328 16.83 -0.14 -6.63
C VAL A 328 17.33 0.57 -7.88
N GLN A 329 16.43 1.13 -8.70
CA GLN A 329 16.78 2.24 -9.59
C GLN A 329 16.60 3.57 -8.85
N GLN A 330 17.66 4.38 -8.76
CA GLN A 330 17.66 5.64 -8.00
C GLN A 330 18.33 6.77 -8.78
N LYS A 331 17.63 7.91 -8.90
CA LYS A 331 18.13 9.13 -9.54
C LYS A 331 19.44 9.59 -8.86
N ARG A 332 20.41 10.11 -9.62
CA ARG A 332 21.69 10.64 -9.13
C ARG A 332 21.71 12.17 -9.24
N LEU A 333 21.11 12.85 -8.27
CA LEU A 333 20.93 14.31 -8.27
C LEU A 333 22.03 15.05 -7.50
N GLY A 334 22.74 14.37 -6.60
CA GLY A 334 23.86 14.95 -5.83
C GLY A 334 23.44 15.84 -4.65
N THR A 335 22.15 15.87 -4.32
CA THR A 335 21.59 16.63 -3.19
C THR A 335 21.47 15.77 -1.93
N GLU A 336 21.43 16.39 -0.75
CA GLU A 336 21.25 15.67 0.52
C GLU A 336 19.93 14.89 0.59
N ASN A 337 18.85 15.46 0.04
CA ASN A 337 17.53 14.84 0.03
C ASN A 337 17.43 13.64 -0.95
N ASN A 338 18.35 13.51 -1.90
CA ASN A 338 18.46 12.36 -2.80
C ASN A 338 19.27 11.19 -2.19
N ARG A 339 19.76 11.32 -0.95
CA ARG A 339 20.50 10.27 -0.22
C ARG A 339 19.56 9.25 0.44
N ASN A 340 20.06 8.04 0.65
CA ASN A 340 19.43 7.03 1.48
C ASN A 340 19.82 7.27 2.95
N ALA A 341 18.90 7.83 3.76
CA ALA A 341 19.26 8.52 4.99
C ALA A 341 18.99 7.70 6.26
N PHE A 342 20.01 7.61 7.13
CA PHE A 342 19.92 7.13 8.50
C PHE A 342 20.37 8.26 9.42
N ALA A 343 19.50 8.75 10.30
CA ALA A 343 19.85 9.74 11.31
C ALA A 343 19.18 9.38 12.64
N PRO A 344 19.93 8.82 13.61
CA PRO A 344 19.39 8.48 14.91
C PRO A 344 19.09 9.75 15.71
N TRP A 345 18.32 9.59 16.78
CA TRP A 345 18.05 10.67 17.71
C TRP A 345 19.33 11.03 18.50
N ASP A 346 19.97 10.03 19.10
CA ASP A 346 21.29 10.10 19.73
C ASP A 346 21.89 8.68 19.82
N ASP A 347 23.02 8.51 20.52
CA ASP A 347 23.70 7.22 20.64
C ASP A 347 22.91 6.17 21.44
N GLU A 348 21.93 6.59 22.26
CA GLU A 348 21.02 5.69 22.98
C GLU A 348 19.80 5.34 22.11
N TRP A 349 19.30 6.31 21.34
CA TRP A 349 18.04 6.23 20.59
C TRP A 349 18.31 6.20 19.07
N GLY A 350 18.51 5.00 18.56
CA GLY A 350 18.86 4.75 17.16
C GLY A 350 18.56 3.34 16.68
N TYR A 351 19.50 2.75 15.95
CA TYR A 351 19.36 1.47 15.26
C TYR A 351 20.18 0.39 15.96
N GLU A 352 19.74 -0.87 15.87
CA GLU A 352 20.47 -2.03 16.35
C GLU A 352 20.26 -3.20 15.38
N ASN A 353 21.34 -3.84 14.94
CA ASN A 353 21.29 -5.01 14.05
C ASN A 353 20.47 -4.77 12.75
N PHE A 354 20.96 -3.85 11.92
CA PHE A 354 20.49 -3.63 10.56
C PHE A 354 21.42 -4.36 9.58
N VAL A 355 20.83 -5.22 8.74
CA VAL A 355 21.59 -6.08 7.83
C VAL A 355 21.01 -5.98 6.42
N PHE A 356 21.82 -5.49 5.49
CA PHE A 356 21.53 -5.44 4.07
C PHE A 356 22.31 -6.55 3.38
N GLU A 357 21.61 -7.50 2.76
CA GLU A 357 22.17 -8.67 2.10
C GLU A 357 21.70 -8.72 0.65
N ASP A 358 22.63 -8.81 -0.30
CA ASP A 358 22.28 -8.80 -1.74
C ASP A 358 21.41 -7.58 -2.13
N VAL A 359 21.83 -6.38 -1.73
CA VAL A 359 21.18 -5.12 -2.10
C VAL A 359 21.95 -4.46 -3.24
N TYR A 360 21.22 -4.04 -4.28
CA TYR A 360 21.76 -3.49 -5.53
C TYR A 360 21.17 -2.10 -5.77
N VAL A 361 22.02 -1.09 -5.97
CA VAL A 361 21.60 0.27 -6.35
C VAL A 361 22.14 0.56 -7.74
N ASN A 362 21.23 0.82 -8.68
CA ASN A 362 21.53 1.00 -10.11
C ASN A 362 22.39 -0.13 -10.69
N GLY A 363 22.07 -1.38 -10.32
CA GLY A 363 22.79 -2.60 -10.76
C GLY A 363 24.09 -2.92 -10.02
N VAL A 364 24.60 -2.03 -9.16
CA VAL A 364 25.82 -2.26 -8.38
C VAL A 364 25.48 -2.92 -7.04
N LYS A 365 26.05 -4.10 -6.74
CA LYS A 365 25.92 -4.71 -5.41
C LYS A 365 26.57 -3.80 -4.36
N ILE A 366 25.84 -3.51 -3.30
CA ILE A 366 26.26 -2.66 -2.19
C ILE A 366 26.87 -3.51 -1.09
N THR A 367 28.01 -3.03 -0.61
CA THR A 367 28.85 -3.63 0.43
C THR A 367 29.31 -2.53 1.39
N ASP A 368 29.89 -2.91 2.53
CA ASP A 368 30.37 -1.94 3.52
C ASP A 368 31.38 -0.92 2.96
N LYS A 369 32.04 -1.25 1.85
CA LYS A 369 33.06 -0.41 1.18
C LYS A 369 32.49 0.64 0.24
N ASN A 370 31.27 0.46 -0.28
CA ASN A 370 30.66 1.33 -1.29
C ASN A 370 29.23 1.77 -0.97
N ALA A 371 28.74 1.52 0.25
CA ALA A 371 27.45 2.00 0.74
C ALA A 371 27.27 3.52 0.54
N GLU A 372 28.28 4.34 0.82
CA GLU A 372 28.17 5.80 0.70
C GLU A 372 28.30 6.31 -0.74
N SER A 373 29.14 5.69 -1.58
CA SER A 373 29.40 6.09 -2.96
C SER A 373 28.36 5.55 -3.94
N ASP A 374 28.25 4.22 -4.02
CA ASP A 374 27.38 3.53 -4.96
C ASP A 374 25.98 3.35 -4.35
N GLY A 375 25.89 3.01 -3.06
CA GLY A 375 24.60 2.82 -2.39
C GLY A 375 23.88 4.12 -2.02
N MET A 376 24.56 5.27 -2.14
CA MET A 376 24.05 6.59 -1.77
C MET A 376 23.62 6.73 -0.30
N PHE A 377 24.05 5.83 0.58
CA PHE A 377 23.70 5.84 1.99
C PHE A 377 24.41 6.98 2.72
N SER A 378 23.70 7.61 3.66
CA SER A 378 24.20 8.68 4.51
C SER A 378 23.93 8.31 5.97
N PHE A 379 24.99 8.20 6.76
CA PHE A 379 24.95 7.75 8.15
C PHE A 379 25.21 8.93 9.10
N GLY A 380 24.19 9.32 9.88
CA GLY A 380 24.32 10.31 10.94
C GLY A 380 24.69 9.67 12.28
N GLY A 381 25.50 10.35 13.10
CA GLY A 381 25.91 9.85 14.42
C GLY A 381 26.59 8.47 14.35
N ASN A 382 26.37 7.64 15.36
CA ASN A 382 26.88 6.27 15.44
C ASN A 382 26.16 5.24 14.54
N SER A 383 25.16 5.64 13.74
CA SER A 383 24.29 4.70 13.00
C SER A 383 25.04 3.71 12.09
N ARG A 384 26.23 4.08 11.60
CA ARG A 384 27.08 3.20 10.77
C ARG A 384 27.49 1.91 11.47
N GLU A 385 27.63 1.92 12.80
CA GLU A 385 28.04 0.76 13.60
C GLU A 385 26.94 -0.31 13.71
N ALA A 386 25.67 0.12 13.65
CA ALA A 386 24.51 -0.75 13.73
C ALA A 386 24.13 -1.39 12.39
N ILE A 387 24.72 -0.95 11.28
CA ILE A 387 24.33 -1.29 9.91
C ILE A 387 25.46 -2.06 9.21
N SER A 388 25.13 -3.13 8.49
CA SER A 388 26.10 -3.92 7.70
C SER A 388 25.58 -4.25 6.30
N PHE A 389 26.49 -4.35 5.32
CA PHE A 389 26.17 -4.65 3.92
C PHE A 389 27.01 -5.82 3.38
N ARG A 390 26.37 -6.92 2.96
CA ARG A 390 27.03 -8.20 2.60
C ARG A 390 26.52 -8.87 1.32
#